data_AF-M3VK61-F1
#
_entry.id   AF-M3VK61-F1
#
_cell.length_a   1.000
_cell.length_b   1.000
_cell.length_c   1.000
_cell.angle_alpha   90.00
_cell.angle_beta   90.00
_cell.angle_gamma   90.00
#
_symmetry.space_group_name_H-M   'P 1'
#
loop_
_entity.id
_entity.type
_entity.pdbx_description
1 polymer ?
#
loop_
_entity_poly.entity_id
_entity_poly.type
_entity_poly.pdbx_seq_one_letter_code
_entity_poly.pdbx_strand_id
1 'polypeptide(L)'
;MAVYPKSEYLKVPAIYCSTIGIFPWKFMFQDNKNLQTIYRCYSIVMLAWCIGFVVTDYIQLVILLTSKTLDMQEISFNTCITLLFTCIGLRAVIVYFSPNSANLIQSIIDSEKVTYLDDAECMKLEKKHLRSVRLISHCYFIFIIFSTTSRCVYSFPKEPDIIQNGNETEIVKEHMLSIWFPFNQEKYYLTVYNIELLDSFLGTFFVAYVDIYTFNMISYPKGQLKKLQHIMKHFHNYKAKYSSETNEENDFIVFKDLVQRHKQIIQHINAFNELMEFVAIFEFVQSSAQIACGLTQSSLENLTIGSFLFVMSFLISMLVRLFLYYYAANDVTVESTKLAQCIWESNWYEESQKIKLSMLMVIIRAQKPLIFKIGGFGAMSVQSIVTILKATYSYITLAYKRT
;
A
#
# COMPACT_ATOMS: atom_id res chain seq x y z
N MET A 1 -27.13 -8.18 -10.97
CA MET A 1 -26.07 -9.04 -10.43
C MET A 1 -24.97 -8.15 -9.88
N ALA A 2 -24.72 -8.20 -8.57
CA ALA A 2 -23.69 -7.35 -7.97
C ALA A 2 -22.31 -7.99 -8.21
N VAL A 3 -21.45 -7.32 -8.98
CA VAL A 3 -20.09 -7.81 -9.27
C VAL A 3 -19.19 -7.71 -8.04
N TYR A 4 -19.37 -6.64 -7.26
CA TYR A 4 -18.54 -6.28 -6.11
C TYR A 4 -19.34 -6.34 -4.80
N PRO A 5 -18.68 -6.52 -3.64
CA PRO A 5 -19.34 -6.36 -2.35
C PRO A 5 -19.90 -4.94 -2.23
N LYS A 6 -21.09 -4.81 -1.63
CA LYS A 6 -21.71 -3.51 -1.33
C LYS A 6 -20.94 -2.85 -0.19
N SER A 7 -19.80 -2.23 -0.51
CA SER A 7 -19.02 -1.42 0.43
C SER A 7 -18.49 -0.15 -0.25
N GLU A 8 -18.70 1.01 0.37
CA GLU A 8 -18.18 2.28 -0.15
C GLU A 8 -16.66 2.40 0.02
N TYR A 9 -16.10 1.87 1.12
CA TYR A 9 -14.65 1.86 1.35
C TYR A 9 -13.92 0.95 0.36
N LEU A 10 -14.53 -0.19 0.01
CA LEU A 10 -13.89 -1.18 -0.84
C LEU A 10 -14.14 -0.96 -2.34
N LYS A 11 -14.98 -0.01 -2.74
CA LYS A 11 -15.37 0.15 -4.16
C LYS A 11 -14.17 0.34 -5.11
N VAL A 12 -13.27 1.27 -4.78
CA VAL A 12 -12.07 1.55 -5.59
C VAL A 12 -11.06 0.42 -5.55
N PRO A 13 -10.61 -0.07 -4.38
CA PRO A 13 -9.66 -1.18 -4.34
C PRO A 13 -10.25 -2.47 -4.92
N ALA A 14 -11.56 -2.72 -4.81
CA ALA A 14 -12.19 -3.87 -5.43
C ALA A 14 -12.20 -3.78 -6.96
N ILE A 15 -12.48 -2.62 -7.55
CA ILE A 15 -12.42 -2.43 -9.02
C ILE A 15 -10.99 -2.58 -9.53
N TYR A 16 -10.01 -1.98 -8.85
CA TYR A 16 -8.62 -2.07 -9.29
C TYR A 16 -8.01 -3.46 -9.06
N CYS A 17 -8.19 -4.05 -7.88
CA CYS A 17 -7.67 -5.40 -7.64
C CYS A 17 -8.42 -6.47 -8.43
N SER A 18 -9.67 -6.23 -8.85
CA SER A 18 -10.40 -7.20 -9.68
C SER A 18 -9.88 -7.25 -11.11
N THR A 19 -9.43 -6.13 -11.68
CA THR A 19 -8.93 -6.08 -13.07
C THR A 19 -7.61 -6.82 -13.26
N ILE A 20 -6.84 -7.07 -12.20
CA ILE A 20 -5.67 -7.97 -12.24
C ILE A 20 -5.99 -9.35 -11.66
N GLY A 21 -7.06 -9.49 -10.88
CA GLY A 21 -7.40 -10.77 -10.26
C GLY A 21 -6.79 -10.98 -8.86
N ILE A 22 -6.29 -9.95 -8.19
CA ILE A 22 -5.73 -10.06 -6.82
C ILE A 22 -6.84 -10.07 -5.77
N PHE A 23 -7.97 -9.44 -6.05
CA PHE A 23 -9.05 -9.32 -5.07
C PHE A 23 -9.58 -10.71 -4.68
N PRO A 24 -9.86 -10.99 -3.39
CA PRO A 24 -10.24 -12.34 -2.99
C PRO A 24 -11.54 -12.79 -3.67
N TRP A 25 -11.45 -13.88 -4.42
CA TRP A 25 -12.52 -14.41 -5.27
C TRP A 25 -13.83 -14.70 -4.52
N LYS A 26 -13.76 -14.97 -3.21
CA LYS A 26 -14.90 -15.25 -2.33
C LYS A 26 -15.91 -14.09 -2.27
N PHE A 27 -15.45 -12.85 -2.48
CA PHE A 27 -16.29 -11.65 -2.44
C PHE A 27 -16.80 -11.20 -3.80
N MET A 28 -16.35 -11.84 -4.88
CA MET A 28 -16.74 -11.54 -6.26
C MET A 28 -17.86 -12.47 -6.72
N PHE A 29 -18.81 -11.93 -7.51
CA PHE A 29 -19.90 -12.69 -8.14
C PHE A 29 -20.67 -13.59 -7.16
N GLN A 30 -21.05 -13.07 -5.99
CA GLN A 30 -21.74 -13.84 -4.93
C GLN A 30 -23.00 -14.56 -5.44
N ASP A 31 -23.68 -14.02 -6.45
CA ASP A 31 -24.91 -14.56 -7.01
C ASP A 31 -24.69 -15.74 -8.00
N ASN A 32 -23.48 -15.95 -8.56
CA ASN A 32 -23.23 -16.95 -9.60
C ASN A 32 -21.89 -17.68 -9.43
N LYS A 33 -21.98 -18.97 -9.05
CA LYS A 33 -20.82 -19.85 -8.82
C LYS A 33 -19.95 -20.08 -10.06
N ASN A 34 -20.53 -20.07 -11.26
CA ASN A 34 -19.77 -20.31 -12.50
C ASN A 34 -18.83 -19.14 -12.80
N LEU A 35 -19.34 -17.91 -12.71
CA LEU A 35 -18.53 -16.69 -12.89
C LEU A 35 -17.47 -16.55 -11.80
N GLN A 36 -17.80 -16.93 -10.56
CA GLN A 36 -16.82 -16.97 -9.47
C GLN A 36 -15.68 -17.96 -9.74
N THR A 37 -15.98 -19.12 -10.32
CA THR A 37 -14.96 -20.13 -10.70
C THR A 37 -14.07 -19.62 -11.84
N ILE A 38 -14.65 -18.99 -12.86
CA ILE A 38 -13.90 -18.36 -13.96
C ILE A 38 -12.94 -17.30 -13.43
N TYR A 39 -13.45 -16.42 -12.55
CA TYR A 39 -12.62 -15.39 -11.92
C TYR A 39 -11.50 -15.99 -11.08
N ARG A 40 -11.77 -17.06 -10.34
CA ARG A 40 -10.73 -17.78 -9.57
C ARG A 40 -9.62 -18.32 -10.48
N CYS A 41 -9.96 -18.94 -11.62
CA CYS A 41 -8.97 -19.42 -12.59
C CYS A 41 -8.13 -18.27 -13.14
N TYR A 42 -8.77 -17.16 -13.53
CA TYR A 42 -8.10 -15.95 -13.99
C TYR A 42 -7.11 -15.39 -12.95
N SER A 43 -7.54 -15.26 -11.69
CA SER A 43 -6.68 -14.83 -10.59
C SER A 43 -5.44 -15.72 -10.39
N ILE A 44 -5.59 -17.04 -10.52
CA ILE A 44 -4.48 -17.98 -10.38
C ILE A 44 -3.47 -17.79 -11.52
N VAL A 45 -3.95 -17.62 -12.75
CA VAL A 45 -3.09 -17.35 -13.92
C VAL A 45 -2.30 -16.05 -13.72
N MET A 46 -2.97 -14.99 -13.27
CA MET A 46 -2.31 -13.70 -13.03
C MET A 46 -1.30 -13.75 -11.88
N LEU A 47 -1.62 -14.47 -10.79
CA LEU A 47 -0.67 -14.68 -9.70
C LEU A 47 0.53 -15.54 -10.14
N ALA A 48 0.31 -16.55 -10.99
CA ALA A 48 1.38 -17.33 -11.59
C ALA A 48 2.27 -16.49 -12.51
N TRP A 49 1.70 -15.58 -13.30
CA TRP A 49 2.46 -14.61 -14.10
C TRP A 49 3.33 -13.72 -13.22
N CYS A 50 2.80 -13.16 -12.13
CA CYS A 50 3.57 -12.31 -11.21
C CYS A 50 4.73 -13.07 -10.56
N ILE A 51 4.52 -14.33 -10.13
CA ILE A 51 5.60 -15.17 -9.60
C ILE A 51 6.62 -15.51 -10.69
N GLY A 52 6.17 -15.84 -11.90
CA GLY A 52 7.05 -16.11 -13.05
C GLY A 52 7.95 -14.93 -13.37
N PHE A 53 7.39 -13.72 -13.38
CA PHE A 53 8.13 -12.47 -13.58
C PHE A 53 9.22 -12.26 -12.51
N VAL A 54 8.90 -12.49 -11.24
CA VAL A 54 9.89 -12.42 -10.14
C VAL A 54 11.00 -13.46 -10.33
N VAL A 55 10.67 -14.67 -10.80
CA VAL A 55 11.69 -15.71 -11.05
C VAL A 55 12.62 -15.31 -12.19
N THR A 56 12.09 -14.76 -13.29
CA THR A 56 12.93 -14.30 -14.42
C THR A 56 13.84 -13.14 -14.03
N ASP A 57 13.36 -12.24 -13.17
CA ASP A 57 14.14 -11.15 -12.56
C ASP A 57 15.32 -11.69 -11.75
N TYR A 58 15.09 -12.71 -10.90
CA TYR A 58 16.17 -13.34 -10.13
C TYR A 58 17.18 -14.09 -11.00
N ILE A 59 16.72 -14.78 -12.05
CA ILE A 59 17.61 -15.46 -12.98
C ILE A 59 18.53 -14.44 -13.65
N GLN A 60 17.98 -13.32 -14.11
CA GLN A 60 18.78 -12.25 -14.69
C GLN A 60 19.78 -11.66 -13.69
N LEU A 61 19.35 -11.42 -12.45
CA LEU A 61 20.23 -10.92 -11.41
C LEU A 61 21.42 -11.87 -11.15
N VAL A 62 21.19 -13.18 -11.13
CA VAL A 62 22.26 -14.18 -10.99
C VAL A 62 23.21 -14.18 -12.19
N ILE A 63 22.68 -14.02 -13.41
CA ILE A 63 23.50 -13.92 -14.62
C ILE A 63 24.39 -12.67 -14.58
N LEU A 64 23.82 -11.51 -14.22
CA LEU A 64 24.57 -10.27 -14.09
C LEU A 64 25.66 -10.34 -13.00
N LEU A 65 25.40 -11.06 -11.90
CA LEU A 65 26.39 -11.28 -10.84
C LEU A 65 27.49 -12.28 -11.24
N THR A 66 27.24 -13.16 -12.20
CA THR A 66 28.17 -14.22 -12.66
C THR A 66 28.93 -13.81 -13.94
N SER A 67 28.58 -12.67 -14.54
CA SER A 67 29.23 -12.17 -15.76
C SER A 67 30.69 -11.77 -15.50
N LYS A 68 31.52 -11.85 -16.55
CA LYS A 68 32.96 -11.52 -16.45
C LYS A 68 33.22 -10.02 -16.24
N THR A 69 32.28 -9.17 -16.64
CA THR A 69 32.34 -7.71 -16.51
C THR A 69 31.18 -7.26 -15.63
N LEU A 70 31.47 -6.85 -14.40
CA LEU A 70 30.47 -6.39 -13.44
C LEU A 70 30.11 -4.92 -13.72
N ASP A 71 28.97 -4.70 -14.39
CA ASP A 71 28.36 -3.37 -14.44
C ASP A 71 27.55 -3.12 -13.15
N MET A 72 28.14 -2.36 -12.24
CA MET A 72 27.53 -2.03 -10.95
C MET A 72 26.24 -1.20 -11.09
N GLN A 73 26.06 -0.44 -12.17
CA GLN A 73 24.85 0.35 -12.37
C GLN A 73 23.67 -0.55 -12.74
N GLU A 74 23.88 -1.44 -13.72
CA GLU A 74 22.86 -2.39 -14.15
C GLU A 74 22.46 -3.34 -13.01
N ILE A 75 23.44 -3.88 -12.28
CA ILE A 75 23.20 -4.75 -11.13
C ILE A 75 22.38 -4.03 -10.06
N SER A 76 22.75 -2.78 -9.73
CA SER A 76 22.06 -1.97 -8.72
C SER A 76 20.59 -1.74 -9.10
N PHE A 77 20.34 -1.41 -10.37
CA PHE A 77 19.00 -1.17 -10.87
C PHE A 77 18.14 -2.44 -10.93
N ASN A 78 18.70 -3.54 -11.44
CA ASN A 78 18.04 -4.85 -11.46
C ASN A 78 17.72 -5.31 -10.02
N THR A 79 18.66 -5.14 -9.08
CA THR A 79 18.44 -5.42 -7.65
C THR A 79 17.29 -4.59 -7.07
N CYS A 80 17.19 -3.30 -7.43
CA CYS A 80 16.08 -2.46 -6.97
C CYS A 80 14.72 -2.97 -7.46
N ILE A 81 14.64 -3.38 -8.73
CA ILE A 81 13.41 -3.85 -9.39
C ILE A 81 13.01 -5.23 -8.85
N THR A 82 13.93 -6.19 -8.79
CA THR A 82 13.71 -7.52 -8.21
C THR A 82 13.19 -7.42 -6.76
N LEU A 83 13.80 -6.58 -5.92
CA LEU A 83 13.34 -6.35 -4.55
C LEU A 83 11.95 -5.69 -4.49
N LEU A 84 11.61 -4.81 -5.44
CA LEU A 84 10.28 -4.22 -5.51
C LEU A 84 9.21 -5.27 -5.83
N PHE A 85 9.43 -6.07 -6.88
CA PHE A 85 8.47 -7.07 -7.33
C PHE A 85 8.33 -8.23 -6.36
N THR A 86 9.38 -8.58 -5.62
CA THR A 86 9.30 -9.58 -4.54
C THR A 86 8.42 -9.11 -3.40
N CYS A 87 8.56 -7.86 -2.94
CA CYS A 87 7.64 -7.26 -1.97
C CYS A 87 6.17 -7.32 -2.42
N ILE A 88 5.93 -6.97 -3.69
CA ILE A 88 4.58 -6.95 -4.26
C ILE A 88 4.01 -8.36 -4.41
N GLY A 89 4.82 -9.31 -4.89
CA GLY A 89 4.45 -10.72 -4.98
C GLY A 89 4.08 -11.30 -3.62
N LEU A 90 4.88 -11.04 -2.58
CA LEU A 90 4.57 -11.44 -1.21
C LEU A 90 3.23 -10.87 -0.72
N ARG A 91 2.99 -9.57 -0.95
CA ARG A 91 1.71 -8.94 -0.62
C ARG A 91 0.54 -9.54 -1.38
N ALA A 92 0.68 -9.76 -2.69
CA ALA A 92 -0.36 -10.35 -3.53
C ALA A 92 -0.72 -11.76 -3.04
N VAL A 93 0.29 -12.58 -2.70
CA VAL A 93 0.11 -13.91 -2.10
C VAL A 93 -0.62 -13.82 -0.76
N ILE A 94 -0.23 -12.89 0.12
CA ILE A 94 -0.89 -12.70 1.42
C ILE A 94 -2.34 -12.26 1.24
N VAL A 95 -2.62 -11.30 0.37
CA VAL A 95 -3.99 -10.83 0.10
C VAL A 95 -4.85 -11.97 -0.44
N TYR A 96 -4.31 -12.81 -1.32
CA TYR A 96 -5.05 -13.88 -1.96
C TYR A 96 -5.28 -15.11 -1.07
N PHE A 97 -4.23 -15.59 -0.40
CA PHE A 97 -4.27 -16.87 0.34
C PHE A 97 -4.57 -16.72 1.84
N SER A 98 -4.26 -15.58 2.45
CA SER A 98 -4.41 -15.44 3.90
C SER A 98 -5.90 -15.40 4.29
N PRO A 99 -6.37 -16.26 5.20
CA PRO A 99 -7.74 -16.13 5.73
C PRO A 99 -7.92 -14.81 6.49
N ASN A 100 -6.84 -14.28 7.07
CA ASN A 100 -6.87 -13.04 7.84
C ASN A 100 -7.17 -11.82 6.95
N SER A 101 -6.71 -11.80 5.69
CA SER A 101 -7.06 -10.72 4.74
C SER A 101 -8.55 -10.72 4.42
N ALA A 102 -9.14 -11.90 4.22
CA ALA A 102 -10.57 -12.05 4.00
C ALA A 102 -11.38 -11.65 5.24
N ASN A 103 -10.91 -11.98 6.44
CA ASN A 103 -11.54 -11.56 7.69
C ASN A 103 -11.52 -10.03 7.87
N LEU A 104 -10.43 -9.36 7.50
CA LEU A 104 -10.35 -7.90 7.50
C LEU A 104 -11.38 -7.29 6.54
N ILE A 105 -11.46 -7.78 5.30
CA ILE A 105 -12.46 -7.32 4.32
C ILE A 105 -13.88 -7.54 4.84
N GLN A 106 -14.15 -8.71 5.40
CA GLN A 106 -15.46 -9.03 5.95
C GLN A 106 -15.81 -8.09 7.12
N SER A 107 -14.86 -7.79 8.01
CA SER A 107 -15.07 -6.85 9.11
C SER A 107 -15.42 -5.44 8.64
N ILE A 108 -14.83 -4.97 7.53
CA ILE A 108 -15.18 -3.70 6.90
C ILE A 108 -16.61 -3.75 6.37
N ILE A 109 -16.96 -4.79 5.61
CA ILE A 109 -18.31 -4.96 5.05
C ILE A 109 -19.36 -4.99 6.16
N ASP A 110 -19.11 -5.72 7.25
CA ASP A 110 -20.05 -5.84 8.35
C ASP A 110 -20.16 -4.55 9.15
N SER A 111 -19.08 -3.79 9.31
CA SER A 111 -19.13 -2.48 9.95
C SER A 111 -19.97 -1.46 9.15
N GLU A 112 -19.92 -1.49 7.82
CA GLU A 112 -20.69 -0.57 6.98
C GLU A 112 -22.20 -0.84 7.04
N LYS A 113 -22.61 -2.10 7.23
CA LYS A 113 -24.02 -2.46 7.43
C LYS A 113 -24.60 -1.90 8.73
N VAL A 114 -23.75 -1.68 9.74
CA VAL A 114 -24.16 -1.24 11.08
C VAL A 114 -24.20 0.29 11.14
N THR A 115 -25.16 0.89 10.43
CA THR A 115 -25.31 2.36 10.28
C THR A 115 -26.36 2.98 11.20
N TYR A 116 -27.02 2.23 12.08
CA TYR A 116 -28.18 2.72 12.85
C TYR A 116 -27.88 3.89 13.80
N LEU A 117 -26.61 4.07 14.20
CA LEU A 117 -26.14 5.17 15.05
C LEU A 117 -25.58 6.36 14.26
N ASP A 118 -25.50 6.29 12.93
CA ASP A 118 -24.78 7.28 12.13
C ASP A 118 -25.75 8.38 11.64
N ASP A 119 -25.57 9.62 12.12
CA ASP A 119 -26.34 10.76 11.66
C ASP A 119 -25.85 11.31 10.32
N ALA A 120 -26.59 12.28 9.75
CA ALA A 120 -26.22 12.96 8.49
C ALA A 120 -24.80 13.57 8.52
N GLU A 121 -24.35 14.08 9.67
CA GLU A 121 -22.97 14.60 9.82
C GLU A 121 -21.93 13.47 9.86
N CYS A 122 -22.22 12.30 10.46
CA CYS A 122 -21.36 11.12 10.37
C CYS A 122 -21.18 10.68 8.92
N MET A 123 -22.28 10.61 8.16
CA MET A 123 -22.27 10.27 6.74
C MET A 123 -21.50 11.30 5.91
N LYS A 124 -21.56 12.59 6.27
CA LYS A 124 -20.81 13.66 5.62
C LYS A 124 -19.30 13.57 5.91
N LEU A 125 -18.91 13.28 7.15
CA LEU A 125 -17.52 13.06 7.54
C LEU A 125 -16.92 11.86 6.81
N GLU A 126 -17.67 10.75 6.76
CA GLU A 126 -17.30 9.54 6.04
C GLU A 126 -17.14 9.81 4.53
N LYS A 127 -18.14 10.43 3.89
CA LYS A 127 -18.06 10.80 2.46
C LYS A 127 -16.88 11.72 2.17
N LYS A 128 -16.57 12.67 3.06
CA LYS A 128 -15.40 13.56 2.91
C LYS A 128 -14.10 12.76 2.96
N HIS A 129 -13.96 11.88 3.96
CA HIS A 129 -12.79 11.00 4.08
C HIS A 129 -12.64 10.08 2.87
N LEU A 130 -13.71 9.41 2.46
CA LEU A 130 -13.74 8.56 1.27
C LEU A 130 -13.39 9.31 -0.01
N ARG A 131 -13.84 10.56 -0.18
CA ARG A 131 -13.44 11.38 -1.34
C ARG A 131 -11.94 11.64 -1.33
N SER A 132 -11.36 12.00 -0.19
CA SER A 132 -9.91 12.22 -0.07
C SER A 132 -9.11 10.95 -0.36
N VAL A 133 -9.49 9.81 0.22
CA VAL A 133 -8.81 8.51 -0.01
C VAL A 133 -8.89 8.10 -1.48
N ARG A 134 -10.07 8.26 -2.11
CA ARG A 134 -10.24 7.95 -3.54
C ARG A 134 -9.42 8.88 -4.42
N LEU A 135 -9.42 10.19 -4.14
CA LEU A 135 -8.62 11.15 -4.90
C LEU A 135 -7.13 10.80 -4.84
N ILE A 136 -6.60 10.56 -3.64
CA ILE A 136 -5.20 10.14 -3.45
C ILE A 136 -4.90 8.86 -4.22
N SER A 137 -5.79 7.86 -4.17
CA SER A 137 -5.62 6.59 -4.90
C SER A 137 -5.57 6.80 -6.43
N HIS A 138 -6.43 7.66 -6.99
CA HIS A 138 -6.44 7.96 -8.43
C HIS A 138 -5.20 8.78 -8.83
N CYS A 139 -4.81 9.78 -8.03
CA CYS A 139 -3.61 10.57 -8.28
C CYS A 139 -2.36 9.68 -8.26
N TYR A 140 -2.27 8.76 -7.30
CA TYR A 140 -1.17 7.80 -7.21
C TYR A 140 -1.12 6.85 -8.42
N PHE A 141 -2.27 6.32 -8.85
CA PHE A 141 -2.37 5.50 -10.05
C PHE A 141 -1.89 6.23 -11.31
N ILE A 142 -2.37 7.47 -11.52
CA ILE A 142 -1.96 8.31 -12.66
C ILE A 142 -0.46 8.59 -12.61
N PHE A 143 0.06 8.92 -11.43
CA PHE A 143 1.49 9.21 -11.23
C PHE A 143 2.37 7.99 -11.56
N ILE A 144 2.00 6.79 -11.10
CA ILE A 144 2.76 5.57 -11.39
C ILE A 144 2.71 5.20 -12.88
N ILE A 145 1.54 5.31 -13.52
CA ILE A 145 1.44 5.08 -14.96
C ILE A 145 2.31 6.07 -15.71
N PHE A 146 2.24 7.36 -15.36
CA PHE A 146 3.06 8.38 -15.99
C PHE A 146 4.56 8.08 -15.84
N SER A 147 5.01 7.66 -14.65
CA SER A 147 6.40 7.27 -14.40
C SER A 147 6.83 6.07 -15.26
N THR A 148 5.95 5.10 -15.46
CA THR A 148 6.21 3.91 -16.29
C THR A 148 6.26 4.28 -17.76
N THR A 149 5.29 5.05 -18.26
CA THR A 149 5.25 5.51 -19.65
C THR A 149 6.48 6.36 -19.97
N SER A 150 6.91 7.24 -19.06
CA SER A 150 8.15 8.02 -19.23
C SER A 150 9.37 7.12 -19.40
N ARG A 151 9.43 5.99 -18.68
CA ARG A 151 10.49 4.99 -18.83
C ARG A 151 10.40 4.25 -20.18
N CYS A 152 9.20 3.83 -20.59
CA CYS A 152 8.99 3.19 -21.89
C CYS A 152 9.46 4.09 -23.05
N VAL A 153 9.17 5.39 -22.96
CA VAL A 153 9.58 6.39 -23.96
C VAL A 153 11.09 6.61 -23.97
N TYR A 154 11.73 6.66 -22.79
CA TYR A 154 13.19 6.78 -22.71
C TYR A 154 13.90 5.54 -23.29
N SER A 155 13.32 4.36 -23.08
CA SER A 155 13.82 3.08 -23.60
C SER A 155 13.34 2.75 -25.02
N PHE A 156 12.76 3.71 -25.74
CA PHE A 156 12.41 3.51 -27.14
C PHE A 156 13.67 3.14 -27.93
N PRO A 157 13.62 2.19 -28.89
CA PRO A 157 14.80 1.66 -29.55
C PRO A 157 15.73 2.76 -30.05
N LYS A 158 16.89 2.90 -29.39
CA LYS A 158 17.98 3.79 -29.82
C LYS A 158 18.90 3.04 -30.78
N GLU A 159 19.83 3.78 -31.40
CA GLU A 159 20.93 3.15 -32.13
C GLU A 159 21.71 2.23 -31.17
N PRO A 160 22.06 1.01 -31.60
CA PRO A 160 22.70 0.04 -30.73
C PRO A 160 24.13 0.47 -30.38
N ASP A 161 24.56 0.14 -29.16
CA ASP A 161 25.94 0.36 -28.76
C ASP A 161 26.83 -0.71 -29.39
N ILE A 162 27.93 -0.24 -29.99
CA ILE A 162 28.92 -1.10 -30.64
C ILE A 162 30.04 -1.33 -29.64
N ILE A 163 30.00 -2.47 -28.94
CA ILE A 163 31.06 -2.85 -28.00
C ILE A 163 32.07 -3.73 -28.77
N GLN A 164 33.29 -3.23 -28.91
CA GLN A 164 34.39 -4.02 -29.47
C GLN A 164 35.05 -4.84 -28.37
N ASN A 165 34.87 -6.17 -28.43
CA ASN A 165 35.48 -7.10 -27.48
C ASN A 165 36.62 -7.86 -28.20
N GLY A 166 37.79 -7.22 -28.27
CA GLY A 166 38.92 -7.75 -29.05
C GLY A 166 38.67 -7.67 -30.56
N ASN A 167 38.62 -8.83 -31.25
CA ASN A 167 38.38 -8.91 -32.70
C ASN A 167 36.89 -9.09 -33.07
N GLU A 168 36.00 -9.23 -32.09
CA GLU A 168 34.57 -9.39 -32.30
C GLU A 168 33.83 -8.10 -31.96
N THR A 169 32.96 -7.67 -32.88
CA THR A 169 32.07 -6.54 -32.69
C THR A 169 30.73 -7.08 -32.22
N GLU A 170 30.42 -6.92 -30.93
CA GLU A 170 29.10 -7.24 -30.39
C GLU A 170 28.21 -5.99 -30.48
N ILE A 171 27.10 -6.12 -31.19
CA ILE A 171 26.06 -5.09 -31.26
C ILE A 171 25.12 -5.39 -30.09
N VAL A 172 25.18 -4.57 -29.04
CA VAL A 172 24.32 -4.72 -27.86
C VAL A 172 23.20 -3.71 -27.95
N LYS A 173 21.96 -4.18 -27.90
CA LYS A 173 20.78 -3.30 -27.90
C LYS A 173 20.34 -3.04 -26.47
N GLU A 174 20.03 -1.78 -26.16
CA GLU A 174 19.46 -1.42 -24.86
C GLU A 174 18.09 -2.09 -24.68
N HIS A 175 17.97 -2.92 -23.64
CA HIS A 175 16.71 -3.54 -23.21
C HIS A 175 15.99 -2.67 -22.17
N MET A 176 14.66 -2.68 -22.18
CA MET A 176 13.84 -1.81 -21.31
C MET A 176 13.80 -2.30 -19.86
N LEU A 177 13.77 -3.61 -19.72
CA LEU A 177 13.85 -4.32 -18.46
C LEU A 177 14.96 -5.36 -18.63
N SER A 178 15.92 -5.38 -17.69
CA SER A 178 16.91 -6.45 -17.65
C SER A 178 16.22 -7.69 -17.09
N ILE A 179 15.59 -8.47 -17.97
CA ILE A 179 14.88 -9.72 -17.68
C ILE A 179 15.48 -10.85 -18.52
N TRP A 180 15.54 -12.04 -17.93
CA TRP A 180 16.03 -13.22 -18.63
C TRP A 180 14.99 -13.84 -19.57
N PHE A 181 15.41 -14.17 -20.79
CA PHE A 181 14.62 -14.94 -21.75
C PHE A 181 15.33 -16.27 -22.10
N PRO A 182 14.58 -17.36 -22.35
CA PRO A 182 15.15 -18.66 -22.74
C PRO A 182 15.64 -18.72 -24.19
N PHE A 183 15.61 -17.61 -24.93
CA PHE A 183 16.03 -17.50 -26.33
C PHE A 183 16.89 -16.25 -26.53
N ASN A 184 17.64 -16.22 -27.64
CA ASN A 184 18.56 -15.12 -27.94
C ASN A 184 17.80 -13.80 -28.15
N GLN A 185 18.03 -12.84 -27.26
CA GLN A 185 17.37 -11.53 -27.22
C GLN A 185 17.73 -10.67 -28.44
N GLU A 186 18.99 -10.66 -28.84
CA GLU A 186 19.50 -9.82 -29.92
C GLU A 186 18.93 -10.17 -31.30
N LYS A 187 18.72 -11.47 -31.53
CA LYS A 187 18.13 -12.00 -32.77
C LYS A 187 16.63 -11.67 -32.88
N TYR A 188 15.90 -11.67 -31.78
CA TYR A 188 14.45 -11.45 -31.73
C TYR A 188 14.08 -10.15 -31.00
N TYR A 189 14.92 -9.12 -31.14
CA TYR A 189 14.82 -7.87 -30.39
C TYR A 189 13.42 -7.23 -30.42
N LEU A 190 12.79 -7.11 -31.59
CA LEU A 190 11.47 -6.49 -31.69
C LEU A 190 10.38 -7.31 -30.98
N THR A 191 10.48 -8.64 -30.98
CA THR A 191 9.56 -9.51 -30.24
C THR A 191 9.78 -9.37 -28.74
N VAL A 192 11.05 -9.37 -28.30
CA VAL A 192 11.43 -9.15 -26.89
C VAL A 192 10.93 -7.80 -26.40
N TYR A 193 11.15 -6.74 -27.15
CA TYR A 193 10.69 -5.39 -26.81
C TYR A 193 9.17 -5.31 -26.59
N ASN A 194 8.38 -5.98 -27.45
CA ASN A 194 6.92 -6.02 -27.27
C ASN A 194 6.50 -6.78 -26.01
N ILE A 195 7.21 -7.87 -25.67
CA ILE A 195 6.96 -8.63 -24.42
C ILE A 195 7.34 -7.78 -23.21
N GLU A 196 8.52 -7.16 -23.20
CA GLU A 196 8.98 -6.27 -22.14
C GLU A 196 8.03 -5.09 -21.93
N LEU A 197 7.51 -4.50 -23.01
CA LEU A 197 6.53 -3.42 -22.93
C LEU A 197 5.23 -3.89 -22.26
N LEU A 198 4.72 -5.06 -22.65
CA LEU A 198 3.52 -5.65 -22.04
C LEU A 198 3.75 -5.99 -20.57
N ASP A 199 4.88 -6.62 -20.25
CA ASP A 199 5.23 -7.01 -18.88
C ASP A 199 5.45 -5.78 -17.98
N SER A 200 6.04 -4.70 -18.50
CA SER A 200 6.19 -3.43 -17.79
C SER A 200 4.84 -2.86 -17.38
N PHE A 201 3.87 -2.77 -18.30
CA PHE A 201 2.54 -2.25 -17.97
C PHE A 201 1.79 -3.17 -17.00
N LEU A 202 1.83 -4.49 -17.21
CA LEU A 202 1.23 -5.44 -16.29
C LEU A 202 1.85 -5.32 -14.89
N GLY A 203 3.18 -5.30 -14.80
CA GLY A 203 3.92 -5.14 -13.55
C GLY A 203 3.55 -3.85 -12.82
N THR A 204 3.47 -2.74 -13.55
CA THR A 204 3.03 -1.45 -13.02
C THR A 204 1.60 -1.48 -12.49
N PHE A 205 0.67 -2.14 -13.17
CA PHE A 205 -0.69 -2.30 -12.65
C PHE A 205 -0.68 -3.15 -11.37
N PHE A 206 0.13 -4.22 -11.30
CA PHE A 206 0.28 -5.04 -10.09
C PHE A 206 0.78 -4.21 -8.91
N VAL A 207 1.84 -3.42 -9.13
CA VAL A 207 2.39 -2.47 -8.15
C VAL A 207 1.27 -1.55 -7.65
N ALA A 208 0.64 -0.81 -8.58
CA ALA A 208 -0.32 0.22 -8.23
C ALA A 208 -1.53 -0.33 -7.47
N TYR A 209 -2.07 -1.48 -7.88
CA TYR A 209 -3.31 -2.01 -7.30
C TYR A 209 -3.09 -2.63 -5.92
N VAL A 210 -2.00 -3.38 -5.73
CA VAL A 210 -1.61 -3.89 -4.41
C VAL A 210 -1.34 -2.74 -3.45
N ASP A 211 -0.70 -1.69 -3.95
CA ASP A 211 -0.36 -0.52 -3.14
C ASP A 211 -1.62 0.27 -2.74
N ILE A 212 -2.53 0.51 -3.68
CA ILE A 212 -3.83 1.15 -3.42
C ILE A 212 -4.67 0.32 -2.43
N TYR A 213 -4.69 -1.01 -2.56
CA TYR A 213 -5.39 -1.88 -1.62
C TYR A 213 -4.85 -1.70 -0.21
N THR A 214 -3.53 -1.79 -0.04
CA THR A 214 -2.86 -1.65 1.26
C THR A 214 -3.11 -0.28 1.88
N PHE A 215 -3.02 0.79 1.08
CA PHE A 215 -3.34 2.15 1.50
C PHE A 215 -4.79 2.32 1.99
N ASN A 216 -5.76 1.71 1.31
CA ASN A 216 -7.16 1.77 1.72
C ASN A 216 -7.39 1.02 3.04
N MET A 217 -6.73 -0.12 3.25
CA MET A 217 -6.78 -0.87 4.51
C MET A 217 -6.21 -0.08 5.69
N ILE A 218 -5.11 0.65 5.48
CA ILE A 218 -4.50 1.55 6.48
C ILE A 218 -5.38 2.77 6.74
N SER A 219 -6.02 3.31 5.69
CA SER A 219 -6.85 4.53 5.79
C SER A 219 -8.24 4.30 6.37
N TYR A 220 -8.73 3.06 6.40
CA TYR A 220 -10.08 2.72 6.88
C TYR A 220 -10.32 3.11 8.36
N PRO A 221 -9.45 2.75 9.33
CA PRO A 221 -9.61 3.12 10.74
C PRO A 221 -9.80 4.61 10.99
N LYS A 222 -9.15 5.48 10.20
CA LYS A 222 -9.27 6.94 10.32
C LYS A 222 -10.72 7.42 10.16
N GLY A 223 -11.43 6.87 9.19
CA GLY A 223 -12.84 7.23 8.95
C GLY A 223 -13.72 6.82 10.11
N GLN A 224 -13.53 5.59 10.61
CA GLN A 224 -14.29 5.05 11.74
C GLN A 224 -13.99 5.79 13.05
N LEU A 225 -12.72 6.16 13.29
CA LEU A 225 -12.33 6.97 14.44
C LEU A 225 -13.02 8.34 14.41
N LYS A 226 -13.09 9.01 13.25
CA LYS A 226 -13.78 10.30 13.13
C LYS A 226 -15.27 10.20 13.41
N LYS A 227 -15.93 9.13 12.93
CA LYS A 227 -17.34 8.87 13.27
C LYS A 227 -17.51 8.66 14.76
N LEU A 228 -16.66 7.80 15.36
CA LEU A 228 -16.69 7.52 16.79
C LEU A 228 -16.45 8.77 17.65
N GLN A 229 -15.45 9.58 17.31
CA GLN A 229 -15.15 10.85 17.97
C GLN A 229 -16.36 11.80 17.93
N HIS A 230 -17.01 11.94 16.76
CA HIS A 230 -18.16 12.81 16.61
C HIS A 230 -19.35 12.36 17.47
N ILE A 231 -19.65 11.05 17.47
CA ILE A 231 -20.77 10.50 18.25
C ILE A 231 -20.46 10.60 19.75
N MET A 232 -19.25 10.25 20.19
CA MET A 232 -18.86 10.35 21.60
C MET A 232 -18.86 11.79 22.11
N LYS A 233 -18.45 12.77 21.29
CA LYS A 233 -18.49 14.18 21.66
C LYS A 233 -19.91 14.70 21.90
N HIS A 234 -20.87 14.22 21.12
CA HIS A 234 -22.29 14.62 21.21
C HIS A 234 -23.16 13.52 21.84
N PHE A 235 -22.58 12.66 22.68
CA PHE A 235 -23.25 11.47 23.22
C PHE A 235 -24.61 11.80 23.85
N HIS A 236 -24.70 12.93 24.56
CA HIS A 236 -25.93 13.42 25.19
C HIS A 236 -27.10 13.60 24.21
N ASN A 237 -26.82 14.05 22.97
CA ASN A 237 -27.86 14.24 21.95
C ASN A 237 -28.25 12.92 21.30
N TYR A 238 -27.30 12.00 21.13
CA TYR A 238 -27.54 10.69 20.52
C TYR A 238 -28.39 9.79 21.41
N LYS A 239 -28.20 9.83 22.73
CA LYS A 239 -29.05 9.09 23.68
C LYS A 239 -30.49 9.60 23.69
N ALA A 240 -30.67 10.93 23.66
CA ALA A 240 -32.00 11.56 23.66
C ALA A 240 -32.82 11.24 22.40
N LYS A 241 -32.14 10.93 21.29
CA LYS A 241 -32.76 10.56 20.02
C LYS A 241 -33.29 9.11 20.00
N TYR A 242 -32.72 8.25 20.85
CA TYR A 242 -33.01 6.82 20.89
C TYR A 242 -34.03 6.41 21.97
N SER A 243 -34.27 7.25 22.97
CA SER A 243 -35.29 6.99 23.97
C SER A 243 -36.02 8.27 24.38
N SER A 244 -37.34 8.29 24.18
CA SER A 244 -38.26 9.33 24.69
C SER A 244 -38.46 9.20 26.20
N GLU A 245 -38.19 8.01 26.76
CA GLU A 245 -38.20 7.71 28.19
C GLU A 245 -36.77 7.51 28.67
N THR A 246 -36.34 8.30 29.66
CA THR A 246 -35.02 8.21 30.31
C THR A 246 -34.89 6.87 31.04
N ASN A 247 -34.41 5.85 30.33
CA ASN A 247 -34.08 4.55 30.90
C ASN A 247 -32.56 4.35 30.85
N GLU A 248 -31.90 4.36 32.02
CA GLU A 248 -30.44 4.25 32.14
C GLU A 248 -29.87 3.00 31.45
N GLU A 249 -30.68 1.95 31.31
CA GLU A 249 -30.29 0.73 30.58
C GLU A 249 -30.11 0.96 29.08
N ASN A 250 -30.99 1.77 28.46
CA ASN A 250 -30.91 2.09 27.03
C ASN A 250 -29.68 2.94 26.71
N ASP A 251 -29.39 3.94 27.54
CA ASP A 251 -28.18 4.78 27.41
C ASP A 251 -26.91 3.92 27.50
N PHE A 252 -26.92 2.93 28.39
CA PHE A 252 -25.80 2.00 28.53
C PHE A 252 -25.65 1.06 27.33
N ILE A 253 -26.76 0.62 26.70
CA ILE A 253 -26.73 -0.16 25.46
C ILE A 253 -26.08 0.64 24.33
N VAL A 254 -26.51 1.89 24.13
CA VAL A 254 -25.92 2.79 23.11
C VAL A 254 -24.43 2.98 23.37
N PHE A 255 -24.03 3.21 24.63
CA PHE A 255 -22.62 3.35 24.98
C PHE A 255 -21.82 2.06 24.72
N LYS A 256 -22.39 0.89 25.04
CA LYS A 256 -21.78 -0.43 24.77
C LYS A 256 -21.49 -0.62 23.28
N ASP A 257 -22.38 -0.17 22.41
CA ASP A 257 -22.18 -0.24 20.97
C ASP A 257 -21.03 0.65 20.48
N LEU A 258 -20.86 1.84 21.06
CA LEU A 258 -19.72 2.72 20.78
C LEU A 258 -18.39 2.10 21.23
N VAL A 259 -18.38 1.45 22.40
CA VAL A 259 -17.21 0.69 22.87
C VAL A 259 -16.91 -0.49 21.95
N GLN A 260 -17.94 -1.19 21.47
CA GLN A 260 -17.78 -2.29 20.53
C GLN A 260 -17.20 -1.80 19.19
N ARG A 261 -17.66 -0.65 18.67
CA ARG A 261 -17.05 0.00 17.48
C ARG A 261 -15.58 0.35 17.71
N HIS A 262 -15.23 0.92 18.86
CA HIS A 262 -13.82 1.19 19.20
C HIS A 262 -12.99 -0.10 19.22
N LYS A 263 -13.52 -1.19 19.80
CA LYS A 263 -12.86 -2.49 19.83
C LYS A 263 -12.64 -3.08 18.44
N GLN A 264 -13.61 -2.94 17.54
CA GLN A 264 -13.48 -3.37 16.14
C GLN A 264 -12.37 -2.61 15.41
N ILE A 265 -12.23 -1.30 15.63
CA ILE A 265 -11.14 -0.49 15.07
C ILE A 265 -9.78 -0.99 15.57
N ILE A 266 -9.67 -1.27 16.87
CA ILE A 266 -8.43 -1.82 17.47
C ILE A 266 -8.10 -3.18 16.87
N GLN A 267 -9.11 -4.06 16.73
CA GLN A 267 -8.94 -5.38 16.14
C GLN A 267 -8.49 -5.31 14.69
N HIS A 268 -9.04 -4.39 13.88
CA HIS A 268 -8.61 -4.17 12.50
C HIS A 268 -7.12 -3.82 12.40
N ILE A 269 -6.66 -2.87 13.24
CA ILE A 269 -5.25 -2.45 13.23
C ILE A 269 -4.33 -3.58 13.69
N ASN A 270 -4.70 -4.32 14.73
CA ASN A 270 -3.92 -5.46 15.21
C ASN A 270 -3.83 -6.58 14.17
N ALA A 271 -4.96 -6.95 13.57
CA ALA A 271 -5.00 -7.98 12.53
C ALA A 271 -4.23 -7.56 11.27
N PHE A 272 -4.23 -6.28 10.91
CA PHE A 272 -3.39 -5.79 9.82
C PHE A 272 -1.90 -5.86 10.18
N ASN A 273 -1.51 -5.47 11.40
CA ASN A 273 -0.13 -5.55 11.86
C ASN A 273 0.39 -6.99 11.86
N GLU A 274 -0.42 -7.96 12.33
CA GLU A 274 -0.07 -9.38 12.31
C GLU A 274 0.03 -9.92 10.87
N LEU A 275 -0.88 -9.49 9.98
CA LEU A 275 -0.88 -9.90 8.57
C LEU A 275 0.35 -9.41 7.81
N MET A 276 0.79 -8.17 8.08
CA MET A 276 1.84 -7.49 7.33
C MET A 276 3.18 -7.44 8.06
N GLU A 277 3.33 -8.09 9.23
CA GLU A 277 4.49 -7.94 10.10
C GLU A 277 5.83 -8.18 9.37
N PHE A 278 5.96 -9.35 8.75
CA PHE A 278 7.16 -9.75 8.01
C PHE A 278 7.37 -8.89 6.76
N VAL A 279 6.30 -8.63 6.01
CA VAL A 279 6.35 -7.82 4.78
C VAL A 279 6.77 -6.40 5.07
N ALA A 280 6.29 -5.80 6.15
CA ALA A 280 6.62 -4.43 6.52
C ALA A 280 8.11 -4.27 6.86
N ILE A 281 8.72 -5.28 7.50
CA ILE A 281 10.17 -5.30 7.74
C ILE A 281 10.93 -5.37 6.41
N PHE A 282 10.54 -6.30 5.54
CA PHE A 282 11.21 -6.48 4.25
C PHE A 282 11.08 -5.22 3.38
N GLU A 283 9.90 -4.59 3.33
CA GLU A 283 9.67 -3.34 2.62
C GLU A 283 10.49 -2.18 3.18
N PHE A 284 10.68 -2.11 4.50
CA PHE A 284 11.53 -1.10 5.11
C PHE A 284 12.98 -1.24 4.66
N VAL A 285 13.52 -2.47 4.67
CA VAL A 285 14.88 -2.77 4.19
C VAL A 285 14.99 -2.49 2.68
N GLN A 286 14.03 -2.96 1.89
CA GLN A 286 13.95 -2.74 0.44
C GLN A 286 13.90 -1.25 0.10
N SER A 287 13.10 -0.45 0.81
CA SER A 287 12.99 0.99 0.60
C SER A 287 14.30 1.70 0.95
N SER A 288 14.95 1.29 2.03
CA SER A 288 16.26 1.84 2.44
C SER A 288 17.33 1.56 1.39
N ALA A 289 17.38 0.32 0.88
CA ALA A 289 18.32 -0.09 -0.18
C ALA A 289 18.07 0.67 -1.49
N GLN A 290 16.82 0.81 -1.92
CA GLN A 290 16.49 1.53 -3.16
C GLN A 290 16.82 3.01 -3.11
N ILE A 291 16.56 3.69 -1.98
CA ILE A 291 16.90 5.10 -1.82
C ILE A 291 18.44 5.25 -1.86
N ALA A 292 19.17 4.34 -1.22
CA ALA A 292 20.64 4.34 -1.27
C ALA A 292 21.15 4.16 -2.71
N CYS A 293 20.67 3.14 -3.42
CA CYS A 293 21.03 2.86 -4.81
C CYS A 293 20.73 4.05 -5.73
N GLY A 294 19.50 4.56 -5.71
CA GLY A 294 19.13 5.67 -6.60
C GLY A 294 19.93 6.94 -6.33
N LEU A 295 20.25 7.23 -5.06
CA LEU A 295 21.08 8.39 -4.72
C LEU A 295 22.55 8.19 -5.14
N THR A 296 23.13 7.00 -4.96
CA THR A 296 24.48 6.71 -5.48
C THR A 296 24.56 6.84 -7.00
N GLN A 297 23.53 6.39 -7.72
CA GLN A 297 23.45 6.54 -9.17
C GLN A 297 23.35 8.01 -9.57
N SER A 298 22.64 8.85 -8.81
CA SER A 298 22.52 10.29 -9.10
C SER A 298 23.81 11.08 -8.90
N SER A 299 24.78 10.55 -8.15
CA SER A 299 26.04 11.22 -7.83
C SER A 299 27.18 10.92 -8.81
N LEU A 300 26.93 10.15 -9.87
CA LEU A 300 27.93 9.82 -10.88
C LEU A 300 28.19 11.02 -11.81
N GLU A 301 29.47 11.33 -12.06
CA GLU A 301 29.90 12.56 -12.76
C GLU A 301 29.54 12.59 -14.26
N ASN A 302 29.28 11.44 -14.89
CA ASN A 302 29.09 11.30 -16.35
C ASN A 302 27.64 10.96 -16.78
N LEU A 303 26.62 11.46 -16.08
CA LEU A 303 25.23 11.17 -16.43
C LEU A 303 24.72 12.06 -17.58
N THR A 304 24.15 11.45 -18.61
CA THR A 304 23.32 12.17 -19.59
C THR A 304 22.09 12.74 -18.90
N ILE A 305 21.59 13.90 -19.39
CA ILE A 305 20.37 14.55 -18.86
C ILE A 305 19.19 13.58 -18.77
N GLY A 306 19.01 12.73 -19.78
CA GLY A 306 17.94 11.71 -19.79
C GLY A 306 18.08 10.68 -18.68
N SER A 307 19.28 10.14 -18.46
CA SER A 307 19.56 9.17 -17.39
C SER A 307 19.40 9.80 -16.01
N PHE A 308 19.82 11.05 -15.83
CA PHE A 308 19.61 11.80 -14.59
C PHE A 308 18.11 12.01 -14.29
N LEU A 309 17.33 12.48 -15.27
CA LEU A 309 15.88 12.64 -15.12
C LEU A 309 15.19 11.32 -14.79
N PHE A 310 15.64 10.22 -15.40
CA PHE A 310 15.13 8.89 -15.11
C PHE A 310 15.39 8.47 -13.65
N VAL A 311 16.64 8.55 -13.18
CA VAL A 311 17.01 8.22 -11.79
C VAL A 311 16.23 9.07 -10.79
N MET A 312 16.11 10.38 -11.06
CA MET A 312 15.33 11.28 -10.20
C MET A 312 13.83 10.93 -10.20
N SER A 313 13.26 10.60 -11.36
CA SER A 313 11.85 10.17 -11.44
C SER A 313 11.59 8.89 -10.65
N PHE A 314 12.52 7.94 -10.70
CA PHE A 314 12.47 6.68 -9.96
C PHE A 314 12.56 6.93 -8.43
N LEU A 315 13.51 7.75 -8.00
CA LEU A 315 13.65 8.16 -6.60
C LEU A 315 12.39 8.85 -6.07
N ILE A 316 11.84 9.81 -6.82
CA ILE A 316 10.59 10.50 -6.46
C ILE A 316 9.45 9.50 -6.34
N SER A 317 9.34 8.54 -7.27
CA SER A 317 8.29 7.52 -7.22
C SER A 317 8.36 6.66 -5.97
N MET A 318 9.56 6.24 -5.58
CA MET A 318 9.78 5.49 -4.33
C MET A 318 9.43 6.31 -3.08
N LEU A 319 9.83 7.59 -3.05
CA LEU A 319 9.50 8.47 -1.92
C LEU A 319 8.00 8.74 -1.81
N VAL A 320 7.30 8.93 -2.93
CA VAL A 320 5.83 9.10 -2.96
C VAL A 320 5.15 7.85 -2.43
N ARG A 321 5.56 6.65 -2.88
CA ARG A 321 5.04 5.37 -2.37
C ARG A 321 5.25 5.22 -0.86
N LEU A 322 6.46 5.48 -0.37
CA LEU A 322 6.77 5.39 1.07
C LEU A 322 5.95 6.40 1.88
N PHE A 323 5.87 7.65 1.41
CA PHE A 323 5.11 8.71 2.05
C PHE A 323 3.63 8.37 2.17
N LEU A 324 3.03 7.81 1.12
CA LEU A 324 1.61 7.43 1.07
C LEU A 324 1.21 6.55 2.27
N TYR A 325 1.99 5.51 2.60
CA TYR A 325 1.67 4.61 3.70
C TYR A 325 1.93 5.21 5.07
N TYR A 326 3.11 5.81 5.23
CA TYR A 326 3.56 6.32 6.52
C TYR A 326 2.75 7.54 6.94
N TYR A 327 2.31 8.37 5.99
CA TYR A 327 1.38 9.46 6.24
C TYR A 327 0.00 8.94 6.66
N ALA A 328 -0.57 7.96 5.94
CA ALA A 328 -1.86 7.38 6.29
C ALA A 328 -1.87 6.72 7.68
N ALA A 329 -0.80 5.98 8.00
CA ALA A 329 -0.62 5.36 9.30
C ALA A 329 -0.44 6.38 10.43
N ASN A 330 0.33 7.44 10.18
CA ASN A 330 0.52 8.53 11.13
C ASN A 330 -0.80 9.26 11.42
N ASP A 331 -1.59 9.53 10.39
CA ASP A 331 -2.91 10.16 10.55
C ASP A 331 -3.85 9.33 11.42
N VAL A 332 -3.88 7.99 11.26
CA VAL A 332 -4.66 7.10 12.14
C VAL A 332 -4.17 7.21 13.58
N THR A 333 -2.85 7.25 13.78
CA THR A 333 -2.24 7.40 15.10
C THR A 333 -2.70 8.71 15.76
N VAL A 334 -2.66 9.83 15.03
CA VAL A 334 -3.10 11.14 15.51
C VAL A 334 -4.60 11.19 15.79
N GLU A 335 -5.44 10.61 14.93
CA GLU A 335 -6.89 10.55 15.18
C GLU A 335 -7.23 9.62 16.36
N SER A 336 -6.43 8.60 16.63
CA SER A 336 -6.68 7.71 17.76
C SER A 336 -6.52 8.40 19.12
N THR A 337 -5.56 9.30 19.25
CA THR A 337 -5.30 10.02 20.51
C THR A 337 -6.33 11.13 20.76
N LYS A 338 -6.86 11.75 19.70
CA LYS A 338 -7.93 12.76 19.79
C LYS A 338 -9.22 12.22 20.41
N LEU A 339 -9.46 10.90 20.36
CA LEU A 339 -10.65 10.29 20.96
C LEU A 339 -10.79 10.64 22.45
N ALA A 340 -9.70 10.62 23.21
CA ALA A 340 -9.71 10.99 24.63
C ALA A 340 -10.16 12.45 24.84
N GLN A 341 -9.65 13.36 24.02
CA GLN A 341 -10.02 14.77 24.06
C GLN A 341 -11.49 14.99 23.68
N CYS A 342 -11.99 14.29 22.66
CA CYS A 342 -13.40 14.41 22.26
C CYS A 342 -14.37 13.95 23.34
N ILE A 343 -14.03 12.90 24.11
CA ILE A 343 -14.84 12.46 25.25
C ILE A 343 -14.77 13.50 26.38
N TRP A 344 -13.59 14.07 26.64
CA TRP A 344 -13.43 15.11 27.66
C TRP A 344 -14.24 16.38 27.34
N GLU A 345 -14.32 16.76 26.06
CA GLU A 345 -15.12 17.88 25.56
C GLU A 345 -16.63 17.61 25.48
N SER A 346 -17.07 16.39 25.78
CA SER A 346 -18.51 16.05 25.87
C SER A 346 -19.09 16.47 27.22
N ASN A 347 -20.42 16.46 27.35
CA ASN A 347 -21.12 16.67 28.62
C ASN A 347 -21.06 15.44 29.55
N TRP A 348 -19.90 14.77 29.63
CA TRP A 348 -19.71 13.52 30.39
C TRP A 348 -20.07 13.65 31.88
N TYR A 349 -19.96 14.84 32.45
CA TYR A 349 -20.28 15.11 33.86
C TYR A 349 -21.78 15.10 34.16
N GLU A 350 -22.63 15.20 33.13
CA GLU A 350 -24.10 15.09 33.23
C GLU A 350 -24.60 13.65 33.07
N GLU A 351 -23.72 12.71 32.72
CA GLU A 351 -24.08 11.32 32.47
C GLU A 351 -24.23 10.50 33.77
N SER A 352 -24.88 9.34 33.67
CA SER A 352 -25.02 8.41 34.80
C SER A 352 -23.65 7.91 35.28
N GLN A 353 -23.56 7.52 36.56
CA GLN A 353 -22.29 7.07 37.15
C GLN A 353 -21.66 5.91 36.38
N LYS A 354 -22.50 4.99 35.87
CA LYS A 354 -22.06 3.84 35.08
C LYS A 354 -21.40 4.26 33.75
N ILE A 355 -21.99 5.24 33.07
CA ILE A 355 -21.47 5.77 31.80
C ILE A 355 -20.19 6.59 32.05
N LYS A 356 -20.15 7.41 33.09
CA LYS A 356 -18.95 8.16 33.51
C LYS A 356 -17.74 7.25 33.70
N LEU A 357 -17.90 6.17 34.47
CA LEU A 357 -16.82 5.19 34.68
C LEU A 357 -16.41 4.50 33.38
N SER A 358 -17.37 4.21 32.51
CA SER A 358 -17.11 3.57 31.22
C SER A 358 -16.39 4.50 30.25
N MET A 359 -16.77 5.79 30.19
CA MET A 359 -16.07 6.84 29.44
C MET A 359 -14.64 7.02 29.93
N LEU A 360 -14.42 7.02 31.24
CA LEU A 360 -13.08 7.07 31.83
C LEU A 360 -12.20 5.90 31.35
N MET A 361 -12.74 4.68 31.29
CA MET A 361 -12.01 3.53 30.74
C MET A 361 -11.64 3.71 29.26
N VAL A 362 -12.54 4.29 28.46
CA VAL A 362 -12.25 4.61 27.05
C VAL A 362 -11.15 5.66 26.95
N ILE A 363 -11.17 6.71 27.78
CA ILE A 363 -10.11 7.74 27.84
C ILE A 363 -8.76 7.10 28.16
N ILE A 364 -8.68 6.28 29.23
CA ILE A 364 -7.45 5.57 29.62
C ILE A 364 -6.93 4.70 28.48
N ARG A 365 -7.83 4.01 27.76
CA ARG A 365 -7.44 3.22 26.58
C ARG A 365 -6.96 4.09 25.42
N ALA A 366 -7.61 5.21 25.15
CA ALA A 366 -7.30 6.10 24.03
C ALA A 366 -5.97 6.85 24.21
N GLN A 367 -5.47 6.98 25.44
CA GLN A 367 -4.12 7.48 25.72
C GLN A 367 -3.01 6.57 25.14
N LYS A 368 -3.30 5.29 24.87
CA LYS A 368 -2.41 4.39 24.13
C LYS A 368 -2.73 4.48 22.62
N PRO A 369 -1.90 5.18 21.82
CA PRO A 369 -2.18 5.41 20.41
C PRO A 369 -2.31 4.10 19.63
N LEU A 370 -3.18 4.09 18.62
CA LEU A 370 -3.31 2.98 17.69
C LEU A 370 -2.29 3.15 16.58
N ILE A 371 -1.28 2.27 16.55
CA ILE A 371 -0.14 2.37 15.63
C ILE A 371 -0.13 1.20 14.64
N PHE A 372 0.15 1.51 13.38
CA PHE A 372 0.65 0.53 12.43
C PHE A 372 2.15 0.33 12.64
N LYS A 373 2.62 -0.91 12.61
CA LYS A 373 4.00 -1.27 12.97
C LYS A 373 4.82 -1.71 11.77
N ILE A 374 6.11 -1.36 11.78
CA ILE A 374 7.13 -1.88 10.86
C ILE A 374 7.69 -3.16 11.47
N GLY A 375 6.85 -4.19 11.57
CA GLY A 375 7.11 -5.38 12.37
C GLY A 375 7.64 -5.05 13.77
N GLY A 376 8.83 -5.55 14.11
CA GLY A 376 9.49 -5.29 15.40
C GLY A 376 10.26 -3.96 15.51
N PHE A 377 10.43 -3.20 14.41
CA PHE A 377 11.34 -2.03 14.39
C PHE A 377 10.72 -0.74 14.94
N GLY A 378 9.39 -0.61 14.95
CA GLY A 378 8.73 0.57 15.48
C GLY A 378 7.41 0.92 14.77
N ALA A 379 6.96 2.16 14.94
CA ALA A 379 5.72 2.65 14.32
C ALA A 379 5.95 3.16 12.89
N MET A 380 4.99 2.92 12.01
CA MET A 380 4.89 3.58 10.70
C MET A 380 4.46 5.04 10.93
N SER A 381 5.41 5.97 10.86
CA SER A 381 5.17 7.39 11.13
C SER A 381 5.97 8.29 10.18
N VAL A 382 5.56 9.54 10.01
CA VAL A 382 6.33 10.50 9.19
C VAL A 382 7.76 10.66 9.73
N GLN A 383 7.95 10.57 11.05
CA GLN A 383 9.26 10.59 11.68
C GLN A 383 10.15 9.41 11.24
N SER A 384 9.55 8.24 11.01
CA SER A 384 10.27 7.06 10.50
C SER A 384 10.81 7.31 9.10
N ILE A 385 10.07 8.00 8.22
CA ILE A 385 10.56 8.42 6.89
C ILE A 385 11.76 9.36 7.04
N VAL A 386 11.65 10.38 7.91
CA VAL A 386 12.75 11.33 8.16
C VAL A 386 14.00 10.59 8.65
N THR A 387 13.81 9.56 9.47
CA THR A 387 14.91 8.73 9.97
C THR A 387 15.58 7.93 8.85
N ILE A 388 14.80 7.32 7.96
CA ILE A 388 15.31 6.63 6.76
C ILE A 388 16.12 7.62 5.90
N LEU A 389 15.55 8.78 5.57
CA LEU A 389 16.21 9.78 4.74
C LEU A 389 17.52 10.30 5.35
N LYS A 390 17.53 10.58 6.66
CA LYS A 390 18.74 10.99 7.38
C LYS A 390 19.81 9.91 7.34
N ALA A 391 19.42 8.66 7.60
CA ALA A 391 20.34 7.53 7.54
C ALA A 391 20.95 7.39 6.14
N THR A 392 20.11 7.40 5.09
CA THR A 392 20.60 7.29 3.71
C THR A 392 21.51 8.46 3.34
N TYR A 393 21.17 9.69 3.71
CA TYR A 393 22.02 10.86 3.48
C TYR A 393 23.39 10.73 4.18
N SER A 394 23.41 10.28 5.44
CA SER A 394 24.65 10.00 6.17
C SER A 394 25.51 8.94 5.49
N TYR A 395 24.90 7.85 5.01
CA TYR A 395 25.62 6.79 4.27
C TYR A 395 26.24 7.32 2.98
N ILE A 396 25.51 8.14 2.21
CA ILE A 396 26.01 8.74 0.97
C ILE A 396 27.17 9.69 1.26
N THR A 397 27.02 10.55 2.26
CA THR A 397 28.06 11.51 2.64
C THR A 397 29.33 10.78 3.05
N LEU A 398 29.20 9.65 3.75
CA LEU A 398 30.33 8.80 4.13
C LEU A 398 30.96 8.09 2.93
N ALA A 399 30.15 7.59 1.98
CA ALA A 399 30.63 6.99 0.74
C ALA A 399 31.40 8.01 -0.12
N TYR A 400 30.84 9.21 -0.29
CA TYR A 400 31.43 10.29 -1.08
C TYR A 400 32.69 10.87 -0.44
N LYS A 401 32.80 10.89 0.89
CA LYS A 401 34.02 11.35 1.58
C LYS A 401 35.18 10.33 1.49
N ARG A 402 34.90 9.11 1.03
CA ARG A 402 35.89 8.01 0.95
C ARG A 402 36.45 7.82 -0.47
N THR A 403 35.82 8.43 -1.47
CA THR A 403 36.36 8.70 -2.80
C THR A 403 37.07 10.04 -2.80
#